data_AF-H3BWJ2-F1
#
_entry.id   AF-H3BWJ2-F1
#
_cell.length_a   1.000
_cell.length_b   1.000
_cell.length_c   1.000
_cell.angle_alpha   90.00
_cell.angle_beta   90.00
_cell.angle_gamma   90.00
#
_symmetry.space_group_name_H-M   'P 1'
#
loop_
_entity.id
_entity.type
_entity.pdbx_description
1 polymer ?
#
loop_
_entity_poly.entity_id
_entity_poly.type
_entity_poly.pdbx_seq_one_letter_code
_entity_poly.pdbx_strand_id
1 'polypeptide(L)'
;EEPNMEEFFTQVGQVRILLDKLSRHVEDVQKRHMVILSNPNQEEKSKAELDKLDQEARRTSDLIRQQLKLMQTQVPAEGSVVSRIHRNQLSHMTLCFTDIMRRHHAAQTAFRDKCKAQIRRQLHVVNKETTDEELEQMLDRGCLAVFVSHVRTDTNWSFSTEALSRIQARQQDLIRLEASITHLQQLFSDIAALLDSQGELINNIERNVTSAAEFIGQSRAETQKAVRYK
;
A
#
# COMPACT_ATOMS: atom_id res chain seq x y z
N GLU A 1 37.10 -4.38 1.36
CA GLU A 1 36.58 -3.27 2.18
C GLU A 1 35.51 -3.83 3.09
N GLU A 2 35.53 -3.54 4.38
CA GLU A 2 34.46 -3.96 5.29
C GLU A 2 33.18 -3.17 4.95
N PRO A 3 31.99 -3.81 4.96
CA PRO A 3 30.74 -3.11 4.69
C PRO A 3 30.55 -1.98 5.71
N ASN A 4 30.30 -0.76 5.23
CA ASN A 4 30.08 0.39 6.11
C ASN A 4 28.71 0.26 6.82
N MET A 5 28.73 -0.30 8.02
CA MET A 5 27.54 -0.53 8.84
C MET A 5 26.87 0.77 9.28
N GLU A 6 27.61 1.88 9.43
CA GLU A 6 27.04 3.17 9.83
C GLU A 6 26.14 3.75 8.73
N GLU A 7 26.59 3.68 7.49
CA GLU A 7 25.80 4.08 6.33
C GLU A 7 24.55 3.20 6.19
N PHE A 8 24.70 1.88 6.32
CA PHE A 8 23.58 0.95 6.29
C PHE A 8 22.53 1.26 7.37
N PHE A 9 22.95 1.46 8.62
CA PHE A 9 22.00 1.78 9.70
C PHE A 9 21.35 3.15 9.51
N THR A 10 22.05 4.10 8.90
CA THR A 10 21.45 5.40 8.51
C THR A 10 20.33 5.20 7.48
N GLN A 11 20.55 4.38 6.46
CA GLN A 11 19.52 4.02 5.48
C GLN A 11 18.33 3.28 6.13
N VAL A 12 18.59 2.31 7.02
CA VAL A 12 17.54 1.62 7.80
C VAL A 12 16.70 2.64 8.57
N GLY A 13 17.33 3.60 9.23
CA GLY A 13 16.65 4.67 9.97
C GLY A 13 15.75 5.51 9.08
N GLN A 14 16.25 5.91 7.89
CA GLN A 14 15.47 6.66 6.91
C GLN A 14 14.24 5.88 6.43
N VAL A 15 14.40 4.59 6.08
CA VAL A 15 13.29 3.75 5.64
C VAL A 15 12.23 3.60 6.74
N ARG A 16 12.63 3.43 8.00
CA ARG A 16 11.68 3.38 9.14
C ARG A 16 10.87 4.67 9.28
N ILE A 17 11.49 5.83 9.17
CA ILE A 17 10.78 7.13 9.20
C ILE A 17 9.77 7.22 8.05
N LEU A 18 10.13 6.74 6.86
CA LEU A 18 9.24 6.71 5.71
C LEU A 18 8.07 5.74 5.92
N LEU A 19 8.30 4.56 6.50
CA LEU A 19 7.25 3.60 6.85
C LEU A 19 6.25 4.21 7.84
N ASP A 20 6.72 4.88 8.88
CA ASP A 20 5.86 5.56 9.86
C ASP A 20 5.06 6.70 9.22
N LYS A 21 5.67 7.42 8.28
CA LYS A 21 5.01 8.47 7.52
C LYS A 21 3.91 7.88 6.61
N LEU A 22 4.21 6.80 5.90
CA LEU A 22 3.25 6.12 5.04
C LEU A 22 2.07 5.57 5.85
N SER A 23 2.32 4.94 7.00
CA SER A 23 1.23 4.43 7.86
C SER A 23 0.27 5.55 8.28
N ARG A 24 0.80 6.72 8.65
CA ARG A 24 -0.01 7.91 8.96
C ARG A 24 -0.84 8.38 7.76
N HIS A 25 -0.25 8.46 6.57
CA HIS A 25 -0.98 8.82 5.36
C HIS A 25 -2.14 7.84 5.10
N VAL A 26 -1.92 6.53 5.26
CA VAL A 26 -2.97 5.51 5.06
C VAL A 26 -4.11 5.68 6.06
N GLU A 27 -3.81 5.98 7.33
CA GLU A 27 -4.83 6.26 8.35
C GLU A 27 -5.62 7.53 8.03
N ASP A 28 -4.96 8.58 7.56
CA ASP A 28 -5.63 9.85 7.22
C ASP A 28 -6.49 9.72 5.96
N VAL A 29 -6.06 8.91 4.98
CA VAL A 29 -6.88 8.51 3.82
C VAL A 29 -8.17 7.81 4.29
N GLN A 30 -8.07 6.85 5.21
CA GLN A 30 -9.25 6.17 5.77
C GLN A 30 -10.22 7.14 6.45
N LYS A 31 -9.70 8.08 7.25
CA LYS A 31 -10.53 9.13 7.88
C LYS A 31 -11.20 10.00 6.84
N ARG A 32 -10.49 10.38 5.78
CA ARG A 32 -11.03 11.26 4.73
C ARG A 32 -12.10 10.57 3.90
N HIS A 33 -11.94 9.28 3.59
CA HIS A 33 -12.98 8.46 2.99
C HIS A 33 -14.29 8.48 3.81
N MET A 34 -14.19 8.33 5.14
CA MET A 34 -15.36 8.40 6.02
C MET A 34 -16.06 9.76 5.91
N VAL A 35 -15.31 10.87 5.92
CA VAL A 35 -15.88 12.22 5.79
C VAL A 35 -16.60 12.41 4.45
N ILE A 36 -15.98 12.00 3.34
CA ILE A 36 -16.56 12.12 1.98
C ILE A 36 -17.87 11.33 1.87
N LEU A 37 -17.95 10.16 2.49
CA LEU A 37 -19.16 9.34 2.50
C LEU A 37 -20.26 9.91 3.40
N SER A 38 -19.89 10.63 4.45
CA SER A 38 -20.82 11.13 5.48
C SER A 38 -21.42 12.50 5.15
N ASN A 39 -20.68 13.36 4.46
CA ASN A 39 -21.07 14.77 4.26
C ASN A 39 -21.05 15.16 2.78
N PRO A 40 -22.21 15.17 2.09
CA PRO A 40 -22.30 15.55 0.68
C PRO A 40 -21.90 17.02 0.42
N ASN A 41 -22.09 17.91 1.40
CA ASN A 41 -21.94 19.35 1.22
C ASN A 41 -20.51 19.87 1.47
N GLN A 42 -19.61 19.03 2.01
CA GLN A 42 -18.19 19.37 2.24
C GLN A 42 -17.22 18.60 1.32
N GLU A 43 -17.75 18.05 0.22
CA GLU A 43 -17.00 17.19 -0.69
C GLU A 43 -15.75 17.83 -1.27
N GLU A 44 -15.78 19.09 -1.69
CA GLU A 44 -14.73 19.64 -2.55
C GLU A 44 -13.39 19.83 -1.83
N LYS A 45 -13.42 20.45 -0.64
CA LYS A 45 -12.24 20.51 0.26
C LYS A 45 -11.84 19.10 0.70
N SER A 46 -12.83 18.21 0.85
CA SER A 46 -12.58 16.83 1.24
C SER A 46 -11.80 16.03 0.23
N LYS A 47 -12.18 16.18 -1.04
CA LYS A 47 -11.58 15.57 -2.21
C LYS A 47 -10.18 16.12 -2.46
N ALA A 48 -9.98 17.43 -2.38
CA ALA A 48 -8.66 18.03 -2.60
C ALA A 48 -7.61 17.56 -1.57
N GLU A 49 -8.00 17.44 -0.30
CA GLU A 49 -7.11 16.87 0.73
C GLU A 49 -6.87 15.37 0.54
N LEU A 50 -7.89 14.60 0.13
CA LEU A 50 -7.71 13.18 -0.20
C LEU A 50 -6.73 13.01 -1.35
N ASP A 51 -6.89 13.77 -2.44
CA ASP A 51 -6.00 13.72 -3.61
C ASP A 51 -4.55 14.05 -3.22
N LYS A 52 -4.36 15.01 -2.30
CA LYS A 52 -3.04 15.33 -1.76
C LYS A 52 -2.47 14.16 -0.95
N LEU A 53 -3.25 13.57 -0.05
CA LEU A 53 -2.84 12.44 0.77
C LEU A 53 -2.48 11.21 -0.08
N ASP A 54 -3.28 10.89 -1.10
CA ASP A 54 -3.02 9.79 -2.02
C ASP A 54 -1.71 10.03 -2.80
N GLN A 55 -1.46 11.26 -3.26
CA GLN A 55 -0.18 11.59 -3.91
C GLN A 55 1.01 11.50 -2.96
N GLU A 56 0.87 11.94 -1.71
CA GLU A 56 1.92 11.83 -0.69
C GLU A 56 2.19 10.37 -0.31
N ALA A 57 1.15 9.54 -0.19
CA ALA A 57 1.25 8.10 0.02
C ALA A 57 1.97 7.42 -1.17
N ARG A 58 1.60 7.78 -2.41
CA ARG A 58 2.26 7.31 -3.65
C ARG A 58 3.76 7.60 -3.62
N ARG A 59 4.14 8.87 -3.44
CA ARG A 59 5.55 9.32 -3.40
C ARG A 59 6.34 8.63 -2.30
N THR A 60 5.75 8.52 -1.10
CA THR A 60 6.40 7.87 0.04
C THR A 60 6.60 6.37 -0.22
N SER A 61 5.60 5.70 -0.78
CA SER A 61 5.69 4.27 -1.14
C SER A 61 6.73 4.01 -2.22
N ASP A 62 6.80 4.87 -3.24
CA ASP A 62 7.82 4.76 -4.30
C ASP A 62 9.24 4.95 -3.75
N LEU A 63 9.42 5.89 -2.81
CA LEU A 63 10.71 6.11 -2.16
C LEU A 63 11.12 4.92 -1.28
N ILE A 64 10.20 4.37 -0.49
CA ILE A 64 10.45 3.15 0.30
C ILE A 64 10.86 2.01 -0.62
N ARG A 65 10.11 1.78 -1.70
CA ARG A 65 10.42 0.75 -2.70
C ARG A 65 11.84 0.92 -3.26
N GLN A 66 12.21 2.13 -3.67
CA GLN A 66 13.53 2.42 -4.23
C GLN A 66 14.64 2.14 -3.22
N GLN A 67 14.46 2.58 -1.97
CA GLN A 67 15.42 2.34 -0.89
C GLN A 67 15.55 0.84 -0.57
N LEU A 68 14.46 0.10 -0.46
CA LEU A 68 14.50 -1.35 -0.24
C LEU A 68 15.23 -2.09 -1.38
N LYS A 69 14.99 -1.71 -2.64
CA LYS A 69 15.71 -2.26 -3.80
C LYS A 69 17.20 -1.93 -3.75
N LEU A 70 17.58 -0.71 -3.36
CA LEU A 70 18.98 -0.33 -3.20
C LEU A 70 19.66 -1.11 -2.07
N MET A 71 19.02 -1.23 -0.92
CA MET A 71 19.55 -1.98 0.22
C MET A 71 19.72 -3.47 -0.11
N GLN A 72 18.86 -4.02 -0.98
CA GLN A 72 18.98 -5.39 -1.46
C GLN A 72 20.26 -5.61 -2.29
N THR A 73 20.64 -4.67 -3.16
CA THR A 73 21.87 -4.81 -3.96
C THR A 73 23.14 -4.64 -3.14
N GLN A 74 23.04 -4.01 -1.98
CA GLN A 74 24.14 -3.78 -1.05
C GLN A 74 24.35 -4.92 -0.03
N VAL A 75 23.53 -5.98 -0.06
CA VAL A 75 23.68 -7.12 0.84
C VAL A 75 25.00 -7.84 0.57
N PRO A 76 25.91 -7.97 1.55
CA PRO A 76 27.17 -8.69 1.36
C PRO A 76 26.98 -10.18 1.12
N ALA A 77 28.00 -10.82 0.56
CA ALA A 77 28.04 -12.26 0.34
C ALA A 77 27.71 -13.08 1.61
N GLU A 78 27.12 -14.25 1.41
CA GLU A 78 26.66 -15.13 2.48
C GLU A 78 27.79 -15.59 3.41
N GLY A 79 27.42 -15.92 4.64
CA GLY A 79 28.34 -16.49 5.64
C GLY A 79 28.89 -15.49 6.67
N SER A 80 28.67 -14.18 6.50
CA SER A 80 29.08 -13.17 7.49
C SER A 80 27.94 -12.75 8.43
N VAL A 81 28.29 -12.37 9.67
CA VAL A 81 27.35 -11.74 10.63
C VAL A 81 26.73 -10.47 10.03
N VAL A 82 27.53 -9.70 9.28
CA VAL A 82 27.07 -8.48 8.61
C VAL A 82 26.00 -8.77 7.55
N SER A 83 26.21 -9.77 6.67
CA SER A 83 25.20 -10.19 5.68
C SER A 83 23.88 -10.58 6.34
N ARG A 84 23.94 -11.23 7.50
CA ARG A 84 22.74 -11.61 8.27
C ARG A 84 22.02 -10.41 8.87
N ILE A 85 22.75 -9.42 9.39
CA ILE A 85 22.15 -8.17 9.87
C ILE A 85 21.43 -7.45 8.72
N HIS A 86 22.08 -7.33 7.56
CA HIS A 86 21.49 -6.71 6.37
C HIS A 86 20.18 -7.39 5.96
N ARG A 87 20.20 -8.73 5.81
CA ARG A 87 19.03 -9.52 5.42
C ARG A 87 17.89 -9.43 6.43
N ASN A 88 18.19 -9.48 7.72
CA ASN A 88 17.15 -9.39 8.75
C ASN A 88 16.46 -8.02 8.74
N GLN A 89 17.20 -6.92 8.61
CA GLN A 89 16.61 -5.58 8.53
C GLN A 89 15.81 -5.39 7.24
N LEU A 90 16.35 -5.81 6.10
CA LEU A 90 15.65 -5.72 4.82
C LEU A 90 14.34 -6.49 4.86
N SER A 91 14.35 -7.70 5.43
CA SER A 91 13.18 -8.56 5.55
C SER A 91 12.13 -7.94 6.45
N HIS A 92 12.53 -7.48 7.64
CA HIS A 92 11.64 -6.78 8.56
C HIS A 92 10.97 -5.57 7.91
N MET A 93 11.74 -4.70 7.25
CA MET A 93 11.19 -3.50 6.62
C MET A 93 10.30 -3.83 5.40
N THR A 94 10.63 -4.88 4.64
CA THR A 94 9.79 -5.37 3.55
C THR A 94 8.45 -5.88 4.08
N LEU A 95 8.44 -6.61 5.20
CA LEU A 95 7.21 -7.07 5.87
C LEU A 95 6.38 -5.91 6.41
N CYS A 96 7.01 -4.93 7.08
CA CYS A 96 6.31 -3.71 7.53
C CYS A 96 5.69 -2.95 6.36
N PHE A 97 6.44 -2.79 5.27
CA PHE A 97 5.93 -2.14 4.06
C PHE A 97 4.72 -2.90 3.50
N THR A 98 4.83 -4.23 3.39
CA THR A 98 3.76 -5.11 2.91
C THR A 98 2.48 -4.97 3.75
N ASP A 99 2.60 -4.94 5.08
CA ASP A 99 1.44 -4.76 5.96
C ASP A 99 0.76 -3.40 5.75
N ILE A 100 1.54 -2.32 5.69
CA ILE A 100 1.02 -0.96 5.43
C ILE A 100 0.29 -0.93 4.07
N MET A 101 0.89 -1.51 3.03
CA MET A 101 0.30 -1.59 1.69
C MET A 101 -1.00 -2.40 1.68
N ARG A 102 -1.06 -3.51 2.43
CA ARG A 102 -2.29 -4.30 2.59
C ARG A 102 -3.40 -3.51 3.27
N ARG A 103 -3.08 -2.77 4.34
CA ARG A 103 -4.03 -1.88 5.02
C ARG A 103 -4.51 -0.75 4.09
N HIS A 104 -3.63 -0.21 3.26
CA HIS A 104 -4.00 0.80 2.27
C HIS A 104 -4.94 0.23 1.21
N HIS A 105 -4.61 -0.93 0.64
CA HIS A 105 -5.47 -1.60 -0.32
C HIS A 105 -6.85 -1.90 0.26
N ALA A 106 -6.92 -2.45 1.48
CA ALA A 106 -8.18 -2.72 2.15
C ALA A 106 -9.02 -1.45 2.35
N ALA A 107 -8.39 -0.31 2.67
CA ALA A 107 -9.08 0.98 2.78
C ALA A 107 -9.68 1.43 1.43
N GLN A 108 -8.89 1.33 0.36
CA GLN A 108 -9.32 1.72 -0.99
C GLN A 108 -10.48 0.81 -1.46
N THR A 109 -10.37 -0.51 -1.30
CA THR A 109 -11.46 -1.44 -1.64
C THR A 109 -12.73 -1.17 -0.82
N ALA A 110 -12.61 -0.95 0.49
CA ALA A 110 -13.76 -0.64 1.33
C ALA A 110 -14.45 0.68 0.94
N PHE A 111 -13.70 1.67 0.49
CA PHE A 111 -14.26 2.92 -0.04
C PHE A 111 -14.95 2.68 -1.39
N ARG A 112 -14.36 1.88 -2.28
CA ARG A 112 -14.94 1.46 -3.58
C ARG A 112 -16.33 0.87 -3.38
N ASP A 113 -16.43 -0.11 -2.48
CA ASP A 113 -17.68 -0.84 -2.24
C ASP A 113 -18.78 0.07 -1.68
N LYS A 114 -18.41 1.01 -0.80
CA LYS A 114 -19.36 2.01 -0.28
C LYS A 114 -19.81 2.99 -1.36
N CYS A 115 -18.92 3.45 -2.25
CA CYS A 115 -19.29 4.28 -3.38
C CYS A 115 -20.24 3.53 -4.33
N LYS A 116 -19.95 2.27 -4.66
CA LYS A 116 -20.81 1.40 -5.48
C LYS A 116 -22.21 1.24 -4.84
N ALA A 117 -22.27 0.96 -3.55
CA ALA A 117 -23.54 0.86 -2.82
C ALA A 117 -24.35 2.17 -2.83
N GLN A 118 -23.68 3.33 -2.71
CA GLN A 118 -24.34 4.63 -2.80
C GLN A 118 -24.89 4.88 -4.21
N ILE A 119 -24.14 4.56 -5.27
CA ILE A 119 -24.62 4.67 -6.66
C ILE A 119 -25.84 3.78 -6.87
N ARG A 120 -25.78 2.52 -6.44
CA ARG A 120 -26.90 1.57 -6.53
C ARG A 120 -28.16 2.11 -5.86
N ARG A 121 -28.00 2.71 -4.67
CA ARG A 121 -29.12 3.36 -3.96
C ARG A 121 -29.68 4.53 -4.75
N GLN A 122 -28.85 5.38 -5.35
CA GLN A 122 -29.34 6.50 -6.18
C GLN A 122 -30.01 6.02 -7.47
N LEU A 123 -29.59 4.90 -8.05
CA LEU A 123 -30.26 4.28 -9.21
C LEU A 123 -31.65 3.75 -8.85
N HIS A 124 -31.78 3.08 -7.70
CA HIS A 124 -33.09 2.63 -7.20
C HIS A 124 -34.05 3.82 -6.96
N VAL A 125 -33.52 4.95 -6.50
CA VAL A 125 -34.29 6.18 -6.26
C VAL A 125 -34.92 6.72 -7.56
N VAL A 126 -34.28 6.52 -8.71
CA VAL A 126 -34.83 6.87 -10.03
C VAL A 126 -35.61 5.70 -10.67
N ASN A 127 -36.14 4.78 -9.83
CA ASN A 127 -36.88 3.57 -10.24
C ASN A 127 -36.14 2.67 -11.22
N LYS A 128 -34.81 2.59 -11.07
CA LYS A 128 -33.99 1.68 -11.86
C LYS A 128 -33.40 0.59 -10.98
N GLU A 129 -33.94 -0.61 -11.12
CA GLU A 129 -33.28 -1.80 -10.60
C GLU A 129 -32.02 -2.06 -11.41
N THR A 130 -30.92 -2.37 -10.74
CA THR A 130 -29.62 -2.63 -11.39
C THR A 130 -28.95 -3.73 -10.59
N THR A 131 -28.53 -4.78 -11.30
CA THR A 131 -27.75 -5.88 -10.73
C THR A 131 -26.32 -5.42 -10.44
N ASP A 132 -25.57 -6.21 -9.66
CA ASP A 132 -24.21 -5.83 -9.30
C ASP A 132 -23.27 -5.91 -10.52
N GLU A 133 -23.50 -6.87 -11.41
CA GLU A 133 -22.79 -7.07 -12.67
C GLU A 133 -23.06 -5.94 -13.67
N GLU A 134 -24.32 -5.53 -13.82
CA GLU A 134 -24.68 -4.39 -14.66
C GLU A 134 -24.03 -3.10 -14.14
N LEU A 135 -24.01 -2.91 -12.81
CA LEU A 135 -23.39 -1.75 -12.20
C LEU A 135 -21.87 -1.72 -12.44
N GLU A 136 -21.17 -2.86 -12.33
CA GLU A 136 -19.74 -2.92 -12.67
C GLU A 136 -19.49 -2.60 -14.15
N GLN A 137 -20.27 -3.19 -15.07
CA GLN A 137 -20.14 -2.87 -16.50
C GLN A 137 -20.41 -1.39 -16.79
N MET A 138 -21.32 -0.77 -16.05
CA MET A 138 -21.61 0.65 -16.17
C MET A 138 -20.45 1.54 -15.69
N LEU A 139 -19.78 1.13 -14.60
CA LEU A 139 -18.59 1.80 -14.08
C LEU A 139 -17.41 1.67 -15.07
N ASP A 140 -17.16 0.47 -15.58
CA ASP A 140 -16.08 0.17 -16.54
C ASP A 140 -16.24 0.97 -17.85
N ARG A 141 -17.46 1.13 -18.34
CA ARG A 141 -17.75 1.89 -19.56
C ARG A 141 -17.64 3.40 -19.37
N GLY A 142 -17.52 3.88 -18.13
CA GLY A 142 -17.43 5.30 -17.79
C GLY A 142 -18.66 6.14 -18.18
N CYS A 143 -19.74 5.52 -18.64
CA CYS A 143 -20.84 6.21 -19.34
C CYS A 143 -22.18 5.94 -18.68
N LEU A 144 -22.34 6.41 -17.43
CA LEU A 144 -23.62 6.40 -16.73
C LEU A 144 -24.65 7.35 -17.36
N ALA A 145 -24.21 8.38 -18.09
CA ALA A 145 -25.09 9.36 -18.74
C ALA A 145 -26.05 8.75 -19.77
N VAL A 146 -25.64 7.70 -20.50
CA VAL A 146 -26.47 7.00 -21.49
C VAL A 146 -27.67 6.32 -20.83
N PHE A 147 -27.56 5.98 -19.55
CA PHE A 147 -28.59 5.24 -18.82
C PHE A 147 -29.67 6.13 -18.20
N VAL A 148 -29.46 7.43 -18.24
CA VAL A 148 -30.23 8.46 -17.53
C VAL A 148 -31.18 9.19 -18.47
N SER A 149 -30.91 9.14 -19.77
CA SER A 149 -31.73 9.71 -20.85
C SER A 149 -33.20 9.28 -20.82
N HIS A 150 -33.51 8.12 -20.25
CA HIS A 150 -34.87 7.57 -20.12
C HIS A 150 -35.67 8.12 -18.93
N VAL A 151 -35.05 8.84 -17.98
CA VAL A 151 -35.71 9.40 -16.78
C VAL A 151 -36.36 10.77 -17.05
N ARG A 152 -36.15 11.33 -18.25
CA ARG A 152 -36.51 12.72 -18.62
C ARG A 152 -38.02 12.97 -18.78
N THR A 153 -38.87 11.94 -18.75
CA THR A 153 -40.30 12.07 -19.07
C THR A 153 -41.23 12.25 -17.87
N ASP A 154 -40.76 12.06 -16.62
CA ASP A 154 -41.65 12.07 -15.45
C ASP A 154 -41.60 13.37 -14.63
N THR A 155 -42.69 13.63 -13.92
CA THR A 155 -42.99 14.79 -13.03
C THR A 155 -41.97 15.00 -11.89
N ASN A 156 -41.00 14.09 -11.74
CA ASN A 156 -39.96 14.06 -10.70
C ASN A 156 -38.57 14.52 -11.22
N TRP A 157 -38.51 15.25 -12.34
CA TRP A 157 -37.28 15.73 -12.97
C TRP A 157 -36.24 16.33 -12.00
N SER A 158 -36.66 17.15 -11.02
CA SER A 158 -35.74 17.76 -10.04
C SER A 158 -35.05 16.71 -9.15
N PHE A 159 -35.79 15.69 -8.72
CA PHE A 159 -35.29 14.62 -7.87
C PHE A 159 -34.34 13.69 -8.63
N SER A 160 -34.69 13.41 -9.89
CA SER A 160 -33.81 12.69 -10.81
C SER A 160 -32.51 13.47 -11.03
N THR A 161 -32.57 14.78 -11.27
CA THR A 161 -31.37 15.60 -11.50
C THR A 161 -30.41 15.60 -10.29
N GLU A 162 -30.94 15.64 -9.07
CA GLU A 162 -30.12 15.55 -7.85
C GLU A 162 -29.47 14.16 -7.69
N ALA A 163 -30.23 13.08 -7.88
CA ALA A 163 -29.70 11.72 -7.82
C ALA A 163 -28.57 11.50 -8.83
N LEU A 164 -28.70 12.09 -10.02
CA LEU A 164 -27.69 12.03 -11.08
C LEU A 164 -26.41 12.77 -10.73
N SER A 165 -26.53 13.99 -10.18
CA SER A 165 -25.37 14.75 -9.71
C SER A 165 -24.59 13.94 -8.66
N ARG A 166 -25.29 13.28 -7.73
CA ARG A 166 -24.67 12.43 -6.71
C ARG A 166 -24.01 11.19 -7.30
N ILE A 167 -24.62 10.56 -8.29
CA ILE A 167 -24.00 9.41 -8.99
C ILE A 167 -22.72 9.85 -9.71
N GLN A 168 -22.77 10.97 -10.43
CA GLN A 168 -21.62 11.49 -11.17
C GLN A 168 -20.46 11.86 -10.23
N ALA A 169 -20.76 12.48 -9.08
CA ALA A 169 -19.76 12.77 -8.05
C ALA A 169 -19.06 11.49 -7.54
N ARG A 170 -19.82 10.41 -7.30
CA ARG A 170 -19.26 9.12 -6.85
C ARG A 170 -18.50 8.39 -7.94
N GLN A 171 -18.93 8.50 -9.19
CA GLN A 171 -18.19 7.95 -10.32
C GLN A 171 -16.82 8.61 -10.44
N GLN A 172 -16.73 9.93 -10.27
CA GLN A 172 -15.45 10.63 -10.27
C GLN A 172 -14.54 10.18 -9.10
N ASP A 173 -15.12 9.87 -7.94
CA ASP A 173 -14.37 9.30 -6.81
C ASP A 173 -13.82 7.91 -7.15
N LEU A 174 -14.62 7.06 -7.82
CA LEU A 174 -14.20 5.72 -8.25
C LEU A 174 -13.07 5.77 -9.30
N ILE A 175 -13.14 6.70 -10.26
CA ILE A 175 -12.07 6.85 -11.27
C ILE A 175 -10.74 7.20 -10.61
N ARG A 176 -10.74 8.12 -9.63
CA ARG A 176 -9.52 8.48 -8.88
C ARG A 176 -8.99 7.31 -8.06
N LEU A 177 -9.90 6.57 -7.43
CA LEU A 177 -9.61 5.39 -6.63
C LEU A 177 -8.92 4.28 -7.44
N GLU A 178 -9.36 4.03 -8.67
CA GLU A 178 -8.79 3.00 -9.55
C GLU A 178 -7.32 3.25 -9.88
N ALA A 179 -6.94 4.52 -10.11
CA ALA A 179 -5.54 4.89 -10.33
C ALA A 179 -4.65 4.65 -9.09
N SER A 180 -5.23 4.76 -7.89
CA SER A 180 -4.57 4.41 -6.63
C SER A 180 -4.42 2.89 -6.49
N ILE A 181 -5.50 2.13 -6.66
CA ILE A 181 -5.51 0.65 -6.57
C ILE A 181 -4.50 0.03 -7.56
N THR A 182 -4.46 0.52 -8.80
CA THR A 182 -3.51 0.05 -9.83
C THR A 182 -2.05 0.23 -9.39
N HIS A 183 -1.73 1.33 -8.69
CA HIS A 183 -0.39 1.53 -8.13
C HIS A 183 -0.06 0.52 -7.03
N LEU A 184 -1.00 0.27 -6.13
CA LEU A 184 -0.81 -0.70 -5.06
C LEU A 184 -0.53 -2.09 -5.64
N GLN A 185 -1.22 -2.48 -6.71
CA GLN A 185 -0.98 -3.74 -7.43
C GLN A 185 0.42 -3.82 -8.03
N GLN A 186 0.92 -2.73 -8.63
CA GLN A 186 2.30 -2.66 -9.12
C GLN A 186 3.30 -2.81 -7.96
N LEU A 187 3.07 -2.14 -6.84
CA LEU A 187 3.90 -2.25 -5.65
C LEU A 187 3.89 -3.67 -5.05
N PHE A 188 2.74 -4.36 -5.01
CA PHE A 188 2.67 -5.75 -4.55
C PHE A 188 3.50 -6.68 -5.43
N SER A 189 3.52 -6.46 -6.74
CA SER A 189 4.34 -7.25 -7.66
C SER A 189 5.84 -7.05 -7.41
N ASP A 190 6.25 -5.80 -7.18
CA ASP A 190 7.64 -5.47 -6.80
C ASP A 190 8.04 -6.06 -5.44
N ILE A 191 7.14 -6.01 -4.46
CA ILE A 191 7.36 -6.54 -3.11
C ILE A 191 7.44 -8.06 -3.12
N ALA A 192 6.62 -8.74 -3.92
CA ALA A 192 6.69 -10.20 -4.08
C ALA A 192 8.08 -10.62 -4.56
N ALA A 193 8.63 -9.95 -5.58
CA ALA A 193 9.99 -10.21 -6.05
C ALA A 193 11.06 -9.95 -4.97
N LEU A 194 10.89 -8.90 -4.15
CA LEU A 194 11.77 -8.63 -3.01
C LEU A 194 11.69 -9.73 -1.94
N LEU A 195 10.51 -10.28 -1.65
CA LEU A 195 10.33 -11.36 -0.68
C LEU A 195 10.90 -12.68 -1.19
N ASP A 196 10.66 -13.03 -2.46
CA ASP A 196 11.15 -14.28 -3.08
C ASP A 196 12.68 -14.33 -3.08
N SER A 197 13.34 -13.22 -3.39
CA SER A 197 14.80 -13.10 -3.39
C SER A 197 15.43 -13.10 -1.99
N GLN A 198 14.64 -12.89 -0.93
CA GLN A 198 15.09 -12.98 0.46
C GLN A 198 15.01 -14.41 1.03
N GLY A 199 14.27 -15.32 0.39
CA GLY A 199 14.10 -16.72 0.80
C GLY A 199 13.43 -16.92 2.17
N GLU A 200 13.40 -18.16 2.67
CA GLU A 200 12.88 -18.56 4.00
C GLU A 200 13.73 -18.06 5.20
N LEU A 201 14.50 -16.98 5.05
CA LEU A 201 15.22 -16.37 6.19
C LEU A 201 14.26 -15.75 7.22
N ILE A 202 12.97 -15.65 6.88
CA ILE A 202 11.90 -15.02 7.67
C ILE A 202 11.60 -15.76 8.99
N ASN A 203 11.90 -17.07 9.12
CA ASN A 203 11.43 -17.84 10.29
C ASN A 203 12.51 -18.53 11.12
N ASN A 204 13.78 -18.13 10.97
CA ASN A 204 14.84 -18.90 11.59
C ASN A 204 15.74 -18.02 12.46
N ILE A 205 15.12 -17.39 13.47
CA ILE A 205 15.85 -16.82 14.63
C ILE A 205 16.79 -17.90 15.18
N GLU A 206 16.33 -19.14 15.25
CA GLU A 206 17.13 -20.30 15.65
C GLU A 206 18.33 -20.53 14.71
N ARG A 207 18.15 -20.64 13.39
CA ARG A 207 19.28 -20.77 12.44
C ARG A 207 20.26 -19.59 12.51
N ASN A 208 19.74 -18.38 12.69
CA ASN A 208 20.56 -17.19 12.90
C ASN A 208 21.38 -17.31 14.21
N VAL A 209 20.75 -17.66 15.33
CA VAL A 209 21.46 -17.84 16.60
C VAL A 209 22.51 -18.96 16.49
N THR A 210 22.16 -20.09 15.86
CA THR A 210 23.06 -21.23 15.62
C THR A 210 24.27 -20.83 14.79
N SER A 211 24.08 -20.18 13.64
CA SER A 211 25.21 -19.73 12.81
C SER A 211 26.07 -18.65 13.49
N ALA A 212 25.51 -17.85 14.40
CA ALA A 212 26.32 -16.91 15.20
C ALA A 212 27.17 -17.66 16.25
N ALA A 213 26.58 -18.66 16.90
CA ALA A 213 27.28 -19.52 17.85
C ALA A 213 28.41 -20.32 17.18
N GLU A 214 28.19 -20.83 15.97
CA GLU A 214 29.21 -21.54 15.18
C GLU A 214 30.41 -20.64 14.87
N PHE A 215 30.17 -19.38 14.47
CA PHE A 215 31.23 -18.42 14.18
C PHE A 215 32.06 -18.06 15.42
N ILE A 216 31.41 -17.92 16.59
CA ILE A 216 32.09 -17.72 17.88
C ILE A 216 32.92 -18.95 18.24
N GLY A 217 32.40 -20.16 18.01
CA GLY A 217 33.12 -21.41 18.22
C GLY A 217 34.40 -21.49 17.39
N GLN A 218 34.32 -21.14 16.11
CA GLN A 218 35.48 -21.10 15.21
C GLN A 218 36.50 -20.03 15.62
N SER A 219 36.06 -18.81 15.96
CA SER A 219 36.95 -17.75 16.44
C SER A 219 37.65 -18.12 17.76
N ARG A 220 36.97 -18.84 18.65
CA ARG A 220 37.58 -19.35 19.89
C ARG A 220 38.64 -20.42 19.62
N ALA A 221 38.40 -21.30 18.66
CA ALA A 221 39.37 -22.32 18.27
C ALA A 221 40.63 -21.69 17.66
N GLU A 222 40.48 -20.68 16.79
CA GLU A 222 41.60 -19.97 16.19
C GLU A 222 42.40 -19.15 17.22
N THR A 223 41.73 -18.49 18.17
CA THR A 223 42.43 -17.78 19.27
C THR A 223 43.17 -18.73 20.21
N GLN A 224 42.62 -19.93 20.50
CA GLN A 224 43.34 -20.95 21.27
C GLN A 224 44.56 -21.49 20.54
N LYS A 225 44.48 -21.71 19.22
CA LYS A 225 45.65 -22.08 18.42
C LYS A 225 46.70 -20.97 18.46
N ALA A 226 46.31 -19.71 18.26
CA ALA A 226 47.22 -18.57 18.29
C ALA A 226 47.96 -18.42 19.64
N VAL A 227 47.29 -18.74 20.76
CA VAL A 227 47.93 -18.77 22.10
C VAL A 227 48.92 -19.93 22.23
N ARG A 228 48.68 -21.07 21.58
CA ARG A 228 49.60 -22.23 21.58
C ARG A 228 50.83 -22.05 20.68
N TYR A 229 50.78 -21.13 19.71
CA TYR A 229 51.90 -20.81 18.82
C TYR A 229 52.73 -19.60 19.30
N LYS A 230 52.49 -19.11 20.53
CA LYS A 230 53.37 -18.21 21.28
C LYS A 230 54.34 -19.02 22.14
#